data_AF-A0A931U3M6-F1
#
_entry.id   AF-A0A931U3M6-F1
#
_cell.length_a   1.000
_cell.length_b   1.000
_cell.length_c   1.000
_cell.angle_alpha   90.00
_cell.angle_beta   90.00
_cell.angle_gamma   90.00
#
_symmetry.space_group_name_H-M   'P 1'
#
loop_
_entity.id
_entity.type
_entity.pdbx_description
1 polymer ?
#
loop_
_entity_poly.entity_id
_entity_poly.type
_entity_poly.pdbx_seq_one_letter_code
_entity_poly.pdbx_strand_id
1 'polypeptide(L)'
;MDLGTLLLMVAFAYALGIFWYDLLPAKLPEQVWRVAAYPFALMVFGEVFFAAIDPWKFGGFHPLTAFFASLIGVAIDWAVTQARHPATVALEMRPAGASR
;
A
#
# COMPACT_ATOMS: atom_id res chain seq x y z
N MET A 1 2.20 -2.26 20.35
CA MET A 1 1.19 -3.21 19.83
C MET A 1 1.59 -4.60 20.26
N ASP A 2 0.63 -5.45 20.63
CA ASP A 2 0.92 -6.86 20.89
C ASP A 2 1.06 -7.64 19.57
N LEU A 3 1.65 -8.84 19.63
CA LEU A 3 1.90 -9.66 18.44
C LEU A 3 0.60 -10.09 17.74
N GLY A 4 -0.45 -10.38 18.50
CA GLY A 4 -1.78 -10.71 17.97
C GLY A 4 -2.38 -9.55 17.19
N THR A 5 -2.33 -8.34 17.73
CA THR A 5 -2.75 -7.12 17.00
C THR A 5 -1.95 -6.94 15.71
N LEU A 6 -0.63 -7.14 15.75
CA LEU A 6 0.22 -7.01 14.57
C LEU A 6 -0.17 -8.01 13.48
N LEU A 7 -0.33 -9.30 13.84
CA LEU A 7 -0.75 -10.34 12.90
C LEU A 7 -2.14 -10.06 12.32
N LEU A 8 -3.06 -9.58 13.16
CA LEU A 8 -4.39 -9.16 12.73
C LEU A 8 -4.29 -8.02 11.71
N MET A 9 -3.49 -6.99 11.98
CA MET A 9 -3.29 -5.87 11.06
C MET A 9 -2.65 -6.31 9.73
N VAL A 10 -1.70 -7.25 9.74
CA VAL A 10 -1.13 -7.79 8.50
C VAL A 10 -2.19 -8.51 7.68
N ALA A 11 -3.00 -9.36 8.30
CA ALA A 11 -4.10 -10.05 7.63
C ALA A 11 -5.14 -9.06 7.09
N PHE A 12 -5.48 -8.04 7.89
CA PHE A 12 -6.43 -6.99 7.51
C PHE A 12 -5.90 -6.14 6.35
N ALA A 13 -4.61 -5.78 6.38
CA ALA A 13 -3.96 -5.04 5.31
C ALA A 13 -3.94 -5.82 4.00
N TYR A 14 -3.72 -7.13 4.05
CA TYR A 14 -3.77 -7.99 2.87
C TYR A 14 -5.19 -8.08 2.29
N ALA A 15 -6.20 -8.32 3.13
CA ALA A 15 -7.59 -8.37 2.70
C ALA A 15 -8.08 -7.04 2.12
N LEU A 16 -7.79 -5.93 2.79
CA LEU A 16 -8.13 -4.58 2.31
C LEU A 16 -7.34 -4.22 1.06
N GLY A 17 -6.07 -4.59 0.98
CA GLY A 17 -5.26 -4.44 -0.22
C GLY A 17 -5.93 -5.06 -1.44
N ILE A 18 -6.27 -6.35 -1.36
CA ILE A 18 -7.01 -7.05 -2.44
C ILE A 18 -8.31 -6.30 -2.76
N PHE A 19 -9.13 -6.01 -1.74
CA PHE A 19 -10.41 -5.33 -1.92
C PHE A 19 -10.27 -4.00 -2.67
N TRP A 20 -9.28 -3.17 -2.32
CA TRP A 20 -9.05 -1.89 -2.97
C TRP A 20 -8.48 -2.01 -4.38
N TYR A 21 -7.55 -2.94 -4.61
CA TYR A 21 -7.04 -3.19 -5.96
C TYR A 21 -8.12 -3.73 -6.90
N ASP A 22 -9.07 -4.52 -6.39
CA ASP A 22 -10.21 -5.00 -7.19
C ASP A 22 -11.23 -3.89 -7.48
N LEU A 23 -11.41 -2.95 -6.54
CA LEU A 23 -12.40 -1.87 -6.67
C LEU A 23 -11.89 -0.67 -7.49
N LEU A 24 -10.61 -0.32 -7.34
CA LEU A 24 -9.99 0.80 -8.05
C LEU A 24 -9.51 0.34 -9.43
N PRO A 25 -9.35 1.24 -10.41
CA PRO A 25 -8.70 0.91 -11.70
C PRO A 25 -7.20 0.60 -11.57
N ALA A 26 -6.73 0.32 -10.36
CA ALA A 26 -5.37 -0.06 -10.05
C ALA A 26 -5.20 -1.55 -10.35
N LYS A 27 -4.27 -1.91 -11.23
CA LYS A 27 -3.95 -3.33 -11.47
C LYS A 27 -3.35 -3.94 -10.20
N LEU A 28 -3.75 -5.17 -9.90
CA LEU A 28 -3.14 -5.94 -8.82
C LEU A 28 -1.62 -6.04 -9.06
N PRO A 29 -0.77 -5.71 -8.07
CA PRO A 29 0.67 -5.82 -8.20
C PRO A 29 1.10 -7.26 -8.52
N GLU A 30 2.05 -7.45 -9.45
CA GLU A 30 2.64 -8.77 -9.73
C GLU A 30 3.34 -9.36 -8.49
N GLN A 31 3.89 -8.50 -7.65
CA GLN A 31 4.56 -8.88 -6.42
C GLN A 31 3.53 -8.99 -5.28
N VAL A 32 3.18 -10.21 -4.90
CA VAL A 32 2.13 -10.51 -3.89
C VAL A 32 2.32 -9.72 -2.58
N TRP A 33 3.55 -9.52 -2.12
CA TRP A 33 3.81 -8.79 -0.88
C TRP A 33 3.46 -7.30 -0.96
N ARG A 34 3.47 -6.68 -2.16
CA ARG A 34 3.12 -5.27 -2.37
C ARG A 34 1.64 -4.98 -2.19
N VAL A 35 0.80 -6.01 -2.37
CA VAL A 35 -0.64 -5.93 -2.11
C VAL A 35 -0.92 -5.44 -0.69
N ALA A 36 -0.10 -5.85 0.29
CA ALA A 36 -0.26 -5.48 1.69
C ALA A 36 0.75 -4.44 2.18
N ALA A 37 1.93 -4.30 1.58
CA ALA A 37 3.01 -3.48 2.15
C ALA A 37 2.65 -2.01 2.35
N TYR A 38 2.16 -1.33 1.30
CA TYR A 38 1.75 0.07 1.39
C TYR A 38 0.51 0.25 2.27
N PRO A 39 -0.56 -0.57 2.11
CA PRO A 39 -1.70 -0.55 3.03
C PRO A 39 -1.30 -0.72 4.49
N PHE A 40 -0.46 -1.72 4.81
CA PHE A 40 -0.01 -1.99 6.16
C PHE A 40 0.82 -0.84 6.74
N ALA A 41 1.78 -0.32 5.98
CA ALA A 41 2.61 0.80 6.43
C ALA A 41 1.75 2.02 6.78
N LEU A 42 0.77 2.34 5.94
CA LEU A 42 -0.15 3.44 6.20
C LEU A 42 -1.11 3.14 7.35
N MET A 43 -1.58 1.91 7.52
CA MET A 43 -2.38 1.51 8.69
C MET A 43 -1.61 1.70 10.00
N VAL A 44 -0.34 1.29 10.05
CA VAL A 44 0.53 1.51 11.22
C VAL A 44 0.74 3.00 11.47
N PHE A 45 0.98 3.79 10.42
CA PHE A 45 1.06 5.24 10.52
C PHE A 45 -0.25 5.84 11.06
N GLY A 46 -1.39 5.41 10.51
CA GLY A 46 -2.71 5.85 10.93
C GLY A 46 -2.99 5.55 12.39
N GLU A 47 -2.63 4.36 12.86
CA GLU A 47 -2.76 3.98 14.26
C GLU A 47 -1.92 4.89 15.17
N VAL A 48 -0.69 5.24 14.78
CA VAL A 48 0.19 6.07 15.61
C VAL A 48 -0.28 7.52 15.68
N PHE A 49 -0.77 8.08 14.57
CA PHE A 49 -1.04 9.52 14.46
C PHE A 49 -2.53 9.90 14.57
N PHE A 50 -3.44 9.00 14.21
CA PHE A 50 -4.87 9.30 14.08
C PHE A 50 -5.77 8.40 14.95
N ALA A 51 -5.20 7.57 15.82
CA ALA A 51 -5.97 6.77 16.79
C ALA A 51 -6.97 7.58 17.62
N ALA A 52 -6.63 8.82 17.98
CA ALA A 52 -7.51 9.67 18.79
C ALA A 52 -8.80 10.10 18.07
N ILE A 53 -8.87 9.96 16.74
CA ILE A 53 -10.00 10.38 15.91
C ILE A 53 -11.05 9.26 15.82
N ASP A 54 -10.64 8.00 15.97
CA ASP A 54 -11.54 6.85 15.91
C ASP A 54 -11.88 6.35 17.32
N PRO A 55 -13.11 6.52 17.83
CA PRO A 55 -13.48 6.01 19.14
C PRO A 55 -13.67 4.48 19.17
N TRP A 56 -13.62 3.80 18.02
CA TRP A 56 -13.90 2.37 17.89
C TRP A 56 -12.59 1.57 17.83
N LYS A 57 -12.41 0.67 18.80
CA LYS A 57 -11.27 -0.26 18.86
C LYS A 57 -11.71 -1.70 18.70
N PHE A 58 -10.99 -2.45 17.87
CA PHE A 58 -11.17 -3.89 17.72
C PHE A 58 -9.81 -4.58 17.72
N GLY A 59 -9.65 -5.59 18.59
CA GLY A 59 -8.41 -6.37 18.64
C GLY A 59 -7.13 -5.53 18.81
N GLY A 60 -7.21 -4.39 19.50
CA GLY A 60 -6.06 -3.54 19.83
C GLY A 60 -5.71 -2.43 18.82
N PHE A 61 -6.44 -2.28 17.72
CA PHE A 61 -6.26 -1.19 16.73
C PHE A 61 -7.59 -0.56 16.31
N HIS A 62 -7.51 0.56 15.57
CA HIS A 62 -8.66 1.35 15.10
C HIS A 62 -9.07 0.96 13.67
N PRO A 63 -10.18 0.23 13.47
CA PRO A 63 -10.51 -0.35 12.17
C PRO A 63 -10.90 0.69 11.12
N LEU A 64 -11.55 1.80 11.49
CA LEU A 64 -11.93 2.82 10.53
C LEU A 64 -10.69 3.59 10.08
N THR A 65 -9.82 3.97 11.03
CA THR A 65 -8.52 4.56 10.71
C THR A 65 -7.73 3.63 9.79
N ALA A 66 -7.69 2.34 10.08
CA ALA A 66 -7.01 1.36 9.23
C ALA A 66 -7.63 1.24 7.84
N PHE A 67 -8.96 1.26 7.73
CA PHE A 67 -9.67 1.21 6.45
C PHE A 67 -9.29 2.38 5.55
N PHE A 68 -9.39 3.62 6.04
CA PHE A 68 -9.01 4.81 5.26
C PHE A 68 -7.51 4.89 5.00
N ALA A 69 -6.68 4.53 5.97
CA ALA A 69 -5.24 4.50 5.78
C ALA A 69 -4.82 3.48 4.71
N SER A 70 -5.44 2.30 4.69
CA SER A 70 -5.18 1.28 3.67
C SER A 70 -5.52 1.76 2.26
N LEU A 71 -6.64 2.48 2.10
CA LEU A 71 -7.03 3.10 0.83
C LEU A 71 -5.98 4.11 0.35
N ILE A 72 -5.51 4.97 1.26
CA ILE A 72 -4.44 5.94 0.96
C ILE A 72 -3.15 5.19 0.58
N GLY A 73 -2.82 4.10 1.28
CA GLY A 73 -1.68 3.25 0.95
C GLY A 73 -1.74 2.70 -0.48
N VAL A 74 -2.87 2.13 -0.89
CA VAL A 74 -3.07 1.66 -2.28
C VAL A 74 -2.97 2.81 -3.28
N ALA A 75 -3.57 3.96 -3.00
CA ALA A 75 -3.49 5.13 -3.87
C ALA A 75 -2.04 5.62 -4.06
N ILE A 76 -1.24 5.63 -2.99
CA ILE A 76 0.18 5.97 -3.05
C ILE A 76 0.95 4.93 -3.88
N ASP A 77 0.75 3.63 -3.64
CA ASP A 77 1.45 2.59 -4.40
C ASP A 77 1.12 2.68 -5.90
N TRP A 78 -0.15 2.92 -6.22
CA TRP A 78 -0.60 3.14 -7.58
C TRP A 78 0.05 4.36 -8.21
N ALA A 79 0.06 5.52 -7.52
CA ALA A 79 0.70 6.74 -8.01
C ALA A 79 2.21 6.56 -8.22
N VAL A 80 2.91 5.89 -7.29
CA VAL A 80 4.35 5.58 -7.41
C VAL A 80 4.61 4.66 -8.59
N THR A 81 3.78 3.64 -8.79
CA THR A 81 3.90 2.71 -9.91
C THR A 81 3.68 3.43 -11.23
N GLN A 82 2.64 4.25 -11.33
CA GLN A 82 2.32 5.03 -12.53
C GLN A 82 3.41 6.06 -12.85
N ALA A 83 4.03 6.68 -11.84
CA ALA A 83 5.16 7.60 -12.04
C ALA A 83 6.46 6.90 -12.49
N ARG A 84 6.64 5.62 -12.15
CA ARG A 84 7.83 4.85 -12.54
C ARG A 84 7.77 4.28 -13.97
N HIS A 85 6.58 3.97 -14.49
CA HIS A 85 6.40 3.49 -15.88
C HIS A 85 6.89 4.45 -16.99
N PRO A 86 6.72 5.79 -16.93
CA PRO A 86 7.28 6.68 -17.94
C PRO A 86 8.82 6.74 -17.92
N ALA A 87 9.46 6.44 -16.78
CA ALA A 87 10.91 6.48 -16.65
C ALA A 87 11.62 5.22 -17.20
N THR A 88 10.95 4.06 -17.20
CA THR A 88 11.54 2.80 -17.70
C THR A 88 11.72 2.76 -19.21
N VAL A 89 10.90 3.47 -19.98
CA VAL A 89 11.01 3.53 -21.45
C VAL A 89 12.19 4.38 -21.91
N ALA A 90 12.61 5.38 -21.13
CA ALA A 90 13.69 6.29 -21.49
C ALA A 90 15.10 5.66 -21.39
N LEU A 91 15.27 4.61 -20.57
CA LEU A 91 16.58 4.01 -20.34
C LEU A 91 17.05 3.10 -21.49
N GLU A 92 16.11 2.54 -22.26
CA GLU A 92 16.39 1.61 -23.38
C GLU A 92 16.85 2.33 -24.66
N MET A 93 16.64 3.65 -24.77
CA MET A 93 16.99 4.45 -25.96
C MET A 93 18.38 5.10 -25.89
N ARG A 94 19.36 4.47 -25.20
CA ARG A 94 20.77 4.84 -25.39
C ARG A 94 21.34 3.94 -26.49
N PRO A 95 21.60 4.42 -27.71
CA PRO A 95 22.14 3.57 -28.76
C PRO A 95 23.54 3.12 -28.35
N ALA A 96 23.71 1.81 -28.19
CA ALA A 96 24.99 1.14 -28.18
C ALA A 96 25.59 1.27 -29.59
N GLY A 97 26.22 2.41 -29.89
CA GLY A 97 26.70 2.67 -31.24
C GLY A 97 27.47 3.97 -31.38
N ALA A 98 28.64 4.05 -30.77
CA ALA A 98 29.66 5.01 -31.18
C ALA A 98 31.05 4.44 -30.86
N SER A 99 31.43 3.41 -31.61
CA SER A 99 32.83 3.00 -31.77
C SER A 99 33.16 2.96 -33.26
N ARG A 100 33.66 4.08 -33.79
CA ARG A 100 34.59 4.15 -34.93
C ARG A 100 35.45 5.38 -34.78
#